data_AF-A0A849WYD6-F1
#
_entry.id   AF-A0A849WYD6-F1
#
_cell.length_a   1.000
_cell.length_b   1.000
_cell.length_c   1.000
_cell.angle_alpha   90.00
_cell.angle_beta   90.00
_cell.angle_gamma   90.00
#
_symmetry.space_group_name_H-M   'P 1'
#
loop_
_entity.id
_entity.type
_entity.pdbx_description
1 polymer ?
#
loop_
_entity_poly.entity_id
_entity_poly.type
_entity_poly.pdbx_seq_one_letter_code
_entity_poly.pdbx_strand_id
1 'polypeptide(L)'
;EVCFQGSPELQEKVEILRGLLAYKHPNLSLGELFEKLCDLGIEAWDPGRPPKRARRSVPQVAESPAAQQVEAQPPHRHRPLQPKSPAAPRVNASLRRLIWQKARNRRENCHSRHALEIDHRIHRAHGGTNTPENLRLLCRSCNQRAAIQTLGLKKIEPHLDRKN
;
A
#
# COMPACT_ATOMS: atom_id res chain seq x y z
N GLU A 1 -13.98 -35.58 -2.53
CA GLU A 1 -13.07 -34.52 -2.05
C GLU A 1 -11.79 -34.58 -2.86
N VAL A 2 -11.20 -33.44 -3.23
CA VAL A 2 -9.90 -33.40 -3.91
C VAL A 2 -8.85 -33.14 -2.84
N CYS A 3 -8.03 -34.15 -2.53
CA CYS A 3 -6.88 -33.98 -1.65
C CYS A 3 -5.67 -33.51 -2.47
N PHE A 4 -5.09 -32.39 -2.04
CA PHE A 4 -3.94 -31.80 -2.71
C PHE A 4 -2.68 -32.08 -1.90
N GLN A 5 -1.76 -32.90 -2.45
CA GLN A 5 -0.43 -33.09 -1.87
C GLN A 5 0.48 -31.95 -2.31
N GLY A 6 0.66 -30.96 -1.43
CA GLY A 6 1.60 -29.88 -1.64
C GLY A 6 2.96 -30.20 -1.03
N SER A 7 4.04 -29.92 -1.77
CA SER A 7 5.38 -29.94 -1.19
C SER A 7 5.55 -28.80 -0.16
N PRO A 8 6.51 -28.91 0.78
CA PRO A 8 6.78 -27.84 1.74
C PRO A 8 7.05 -26.47 1.07
N GLU A 9 7.74 -26.49 -0.07
CA GLU A 9 8.06 -25.28 -0.85
C GLU A 9 6.80 -24.65 -1.45
N LEU A 10 5.82 -25.46 -1.85
CA LEU A 10 4.55 -24.97 -2.36
C LEU A 10 3.72 -24.33 -1.26
N GLN A 11 3.71 -24.91 -0.06
CA GLN A 11 3.04 -24.32 1.09
C GLN A 11 3.62 -22.94 1.42
N GLU A 12 4.95 -22.78 1.34
CA GLU A 12 5.59 -21.48 1.53
C GLU A 12 5.14 -20.45 0.48
N LYS A 13 5.06 -20.83 -0.80
CA LYS A 13 4.56 -19.96 -1.88
C LYS A 13 3.12 -19.52 -1.64
N VAL A 14 2.27 -20.44 -1.18
CA VAL A 14 0.87 -20.15 -0.85
C VAL A 14 0.77 -19.12 0.27
N GLU A 15 1.58 -19.25 1.33
CA GLU A 15 1.60 -18.27 2.43
C GLU A 15 2.06 -16.87 1.98
N ILE A 16 3.08 -16.81 1.11
CA ILE A 16 3.54 -15.54 0.52
C ILE A 16 2.38 -14.87 -0.24
N LEU A 17 1.68 -15.63 -1.08
CA LEU A 17 0.59 -15.10 -1.91
C LEU A 17 -0.59 -14.61 -1.05
N ARG A 18 -0.97 -15.38 -0.02
CA ARG A 18 -1.99 -14.92 0.95
C ARG A 18 -1.54 -13.64 1.65
N GLY A 19 -0.26 -13.52 1.96
CA GLY A 19 0.30 -12.32 2.57
C GLY A 19 0.23 -11.08 1.68
N LEU A 20 0.56 -11.23 0.40
CA LEU A 20 0.49 -10.17 -0.61
C LEU A 20 -0.93 -9.69 -0.88
N LEU A 21 -1.92 -10.61 -0.85
CA LEU A 21 -3.32 -10.30 -1.11
C LEU A 21 -4.12 -9.86 0.13
N ALA A 22 -3.54 -9.97 1.33
CA ALA A 22 -4.23 -9.73 2.60
C ALA A 22 -4.90 -8.36 2.72
N TYR A 23 -4.35 -7.31 2.08
CA TYR A 23 -4.97 -5.98 2.10
C TYR A 23 -6.30 -5.94 1.33
N LYS A 24 -6.37 -6.62 0.18
CA LYS A 24 -7.59 -6.66 -0.64
C LYS A 24 -8.56 -7.75 -0.18
N HIS A 25 -8.04 -8.85 0.35
CA HIS A 25 -8.81 -10.02 0.75
C HIS A 25 -8.28 -10.58 2.09
N PRO A 26 -8.70 -10.01 3.24
CA PRO A 26 -8.14 -10.34 4.55
C PRO A 26 -8.45 -11.78 5.02
N ASN A 27 -9.54 -12.38 4.55
CA ASN A 27 -9.98 -13.73 4.93
C ASN A 27 -10.05 -14.67 3.70
N LEU A 28 -9.14 -14.51 2.75
CA LEU A 28 -9.14 -15.30 1.51
C LEU A 28 -8.99 -16.79 1.81
N SER A 29 -9.97 -17.59 1.39
CA SER A 29 -9.91 -19.04 1.46
C SER A 29 -8.85 -19.60 0.49
N LEU A 30 -8.45 -20.85 0.69
CA LEU A 30 -7.51 -21.49 -0.24
C LEU A 30 -8.16 -21.64 -1.63
N GLY A 31 -9.45 -21.98 -1.69
CA GLY A 31 -10.21 -22.11 -2.94
C GLY A 31 -10.21 -20.83 -3.76
N GLU A 32 -10.61 -19.70 -3.17
CA GLU A 32 -10.63 -18.40 -3.86
C GLU A 32 -9.22 -17.94 -4.29
N LEU A 33 -8.18 -18.29 -3.53
CA LEU A 33 -6.80 -18.02 -3.92
C LEU A 33 -6.46 -18.81 -5.20
N PHE A 34 -6.77 -20.10 -5.23
CA PHE A 34 -6.50 -20.96 -6.38
C PHE A 34 -7.32 -20.55 -7.60
N GLU A 35 -8.59 -20.19 -7.45
CA GLU A 35 -9.39 -19.63 -8.55
C GLU A 35 -8.68 -18.44 -9.19
N LYS A 36 -8.24 -17.46 -8.38
CA LYS A 36 -7.48 -16.30 -8.89
C LYS A 36 -6.17 -16.68 -9.56
N LEU A 37 -5.45 -17.67 -9.03
CA LEU A 37 -4.19 -18.12 -9.61
C LEU A 37 -4.41 -18.86 -10.93
N CYS A 38 -5.47 -19.67 -11.02
CA CYS A 38 -5.88 -20.33 -12.26
C CYS A 38 -6.29 -19.30 -13.31
N ASP A 39 -7.07 -18.28 -12.95
CA ASP A 39 -7.43 -17.18 -13.85
C ASP A 39 -6.17 -16.48 -14.40
N LEU A 40 -5.20 -16.19 -13.54
CA LEU A 40 -3.91 -15.59 -13.92
C LEU A 40 -3.06 -16.53 -14.78
N GLY A 41 -3.05 -17.83 -14.47
CA GLY A 41 -2.32 -18.85 -15.21
C GLY A 41 -2.87 -19.04 -16.61
N ILE A 42 -4.21 -19.14 -16.74
CA ILE A 42 -4.88 -19.18 -18.05
C ILE A 42 -4.59 -17.89 -18.81
N GLU A 43 -4.68 -16.73 -18.16
CA GLU A 43 -4.35 -15.46 -18.79
C GLU A 43 -2.91 -15.41 -19.33
N ALA A 44 -1.94 -16.00 -18.62
CA ALA A 44 -0.52 -15.93 -18.95
C ALA A 44 -0.03 -17.06 -19.87
N TRP A 45 -0.64 -18.25 -19.82
CA TRP A 45 -0.14 -19.46 -20.47
C TRP A 45 -1.04 -19.99 -21.58
N ASP A 46 -2.25 -19.47 -21.75
CA ASP A 46 -3.14 -19.87 -22.85
C ASP A 46 -2.51 -19.46 -24.22
N PRO A 47 -2.05 -20.43 -25.04
CA PRO A 47 -1.43 -20.14 -26.32
C PRO A 47 -2.42 -19.61 -27.36
N GLY A 48 -3.73 -19.79 -27.15
CA GLY A 48 -4.80 -19.28 -28.02
C GLY A 48 -5.18 -17.84 -27.75
N ARG A 49 -4.65 -17.21 -26.69
CA ARG A 49 -5.04 -15.87 -26.27
C ARG A 49 -4.25 -14.80 -27.02
N PRO A 50 -4.90 -13.77 -27.59
CA PRO A 50 -4.18 -12.69 -28.26
C PRO A 50 -3.32 -11.91 -27.23
N PRO A 51 -2.07 -11.55 -27.56
CA PRO A 51 -1.18 -10.87 -26.62
C PRO A 51 -1.77 -9.52 -26.23
N LYS A 52 -1.82 -9.23 -24.92
CA LYS A 52 -2.24 -7.93 -24.40
C LYS A 52 -1.29 -6.87 -24.96
N ARG A 53 -1.77 -6.07 -25.92
CA ARG A 53 -1.03 -4.91 -26.43
C ARG A 53 -0.67 -4.02 -25.24
N ALA A 54 0.63 -3.89 -24.98
CA ALA A 54 1.13 -2.93 -24.00
C ALA A 54 0.60 -1.55 -24.40
N ARG A 55 -0.23 -0.95 -23.54
CA ARG A 55 -0.66 0.43 -23.73
C ARG A 55 0.59 1.31 -23.63
N ARG A 56 1.16 1.67 -24.78
CA ARG A 56 2.21 2.66 -24.88
C ARG A 56 1.59 3.99 -24.45
N SER A 57 1.86 4.41 -23.22
CA SER A 57 1.47 5.71 -22.70
C SER A 57 2.16 6.77 -23.55
N VAL A 58 1.41 7.37 -24.47
CA VAL A 58 1.82 8.58 -25.18
C VAL A 58 1.84 9.72 -24.16
N PRO A 59 2.96 10.46 -23.98
CA PRO A 59 2.99 11.63 -23.12
C PRO A 59 2.18 12.74 -23.79
N GLN A 60 1.05 13.13 -23.21
CA GLN A 60 0.38 14.37 -23.57
C GLN A 60 1.14 15.54 -22.95
N VAL A 61 1.84 16.28 -23.81
CA VAL A 61 2.36 17.61 -23.49
C VAL A 61 1.17 18.56 -23.57
N ALA A 62 0.71 19.06 -22.43
CA ALA A 62 -0.34 20.07 -22.38
C ALA A 62 0.31 21.45 -22.30
N GLU A 63 0.26 22.15 -23.43
CA GLU A 63 0.56 23.57 -23.57
C GLU A 63 -0.46 24.39 -22.76
N SER A 64 0.05 25.36 -21.99
CA SER A 64 -0.78 26.38 -21.33
C SER A 64 -1.02 27.56 -22.28
N PRO A 65 -2.26 28.05 -22.43
CA PRO A 65 -2.49 29.41 -22.87
C PRO A 65 -2.89 30.32 -21.71
N ALA A 66 -2.52 31.57 -21.90
CA ALA A 66 -2.59 32.71 -21.01
C ALA A 66 -4.02 33.14 -20.60
N ALA A 67 -4.07 33.68 -19.38
CA ALA A 67 -4.75 34.90 -18.93
C ALA A 67 -6.06 35.34 -19.61
N GLN A 68 -7.12 35.44 -18.78
CA GLN A 68 -8.13 36.50 -18.90
C GLN A 68 -8.63 36.91 -17.52
N GLN A 69 -8.65 38.23 -17.30
CA GLN A 69 -9.06 38.94 -16.09
C GLN A 69 -10.58 39.13 -16.09
N VAL A 70 -11.22 39.03 -14.92
CA VAL A 70 -12.53 39.65 -14.66
C VAL A 70 -12.61 40.14 -13.21
N GLU A 71 -13.33 41.24 -13.06
CA GLU A 71 -13.29 42.26 -12.01
C GLU A 71 -13.93 41.88 -10.66
N ALA A 72 -13.65 42.74 -9.68
CA ALA A 72 -13.87 42.56 -8.24
C ALA A 72 -15.30 42.84 -7.74
N GLN A 73 -15.71 42.11 -6.69
CA GLN A 73 -16.79 42.50 -5.76
C GLN A 73 -16.30 42.41 -4.29
N PRO A 74 -16.67 43.34 -3.38
CA PRO A 74 -16.23 43.36 -1.98
C PRO A 74 -17.32 42.76 -1.04
N PRO A 75 -17.09 42.64 0.29
CA PRO A 75 -16.51 41.45 0.91
C PRO A 75 -17.53 40.74 1.82
N HIS A 76 -17.84 39.47 1.55
CA HIS A 76 -18.37 38.60 2.60
C HIS A 76 -17.20 38.19 3.50
N ARG A 77 -17.38 38.28 4.82
CA ARG A 77 -16.35 37.95 5.82
C ARG A 77 -15.81 36.53 5.61
N HIS A 78 -14.72 36.43 4.86
CA HIS A 78 -13.95 35.22 4.72
C HIS A 78 -13.13 35.03 6.00
N ARG A 79 -13.51 34.02 6.79
CA ARG A 79 -12.58 33.37 7.71
C ARG A 79 -11.34 33.00 6.89
N PRO A 80 -10.13 33.40 7.26
CA PRO A 80 -8.95 33.07 6.48
C PRO A 80 -8.85 31.56 6.31
N LEU A 81 -9.02 31.08 5.07
CA LEU A 81 -8.60 29.76 4.67
C LEU A 81 -7.09 29.77 4.76
N GLN A 82 -6.56 29.30 5.89
CA GLN A 82 -5.13 29.09 6.06
C GLN A 82 -4.65 28.26 4.86
N PRO A 83 -3.56 28.67 4.18
CA PRO A 83 -3.00 27.89 3.08
C PRO A 83 -2.68 26.50 3.62
N LYS A 84 -3.31 25.47 3.06
CA LYS A 84 -2.99 24.08 3.39
C LYS A 84 -1.50 23.90 3.06
N SER A 85 -0.68 23.68 4.08
CA SER A 85 0.73 23.36 3.93
C SER A 85 0.88 22.26 2.85
N PRO A 86 1.91 22.32 1.98
CA PRO A 86 2.10 21.29 0.98
C PRO A 86 2.09 19.92 1.67
N ALA A 87 1.19 19.04 1.21
CA ALA A 87 1.05 17.72 1.79
C ALA A 87 2.43 17.04 1.78
N ALA A 88 2.89 16.61 2.96
CA ALA A 88 4.21 16.01 3.10
C ALA A 88 4.40 14.89 2.06
N PRO A 89 5.57 14.79 1.41
CA PRO A 89 5.79 13.84 0.33
C PRO A 89 5.45 12.41 0.76
N ARG A 90 4.63 11.72 -0.04
CA ARG A 90 4.38 10.29 0.13
C ARG A 90 5.67 9.51 -0.15
N VAL A 91 5.84 8.35 0.49
CA VAL A 91 6.95 7.43 0.19
C VAL A 91 6.85 7.03 -1.29
N ASN A 92 7.87 7.36 -2.08
CA ASN A 92 7.87 7.10 -3.52
C ASN A 92 7.96 5.60 -3.84
N ALA A 93 7.58 5.19 -5.06
CA ALA A 93 7.49 3.78 -5.44
C ALA A 93 8.84 3.04 -5.37
N SER A 94 9.94 3.70 -5.75
CA SER A 94 11.29 3.12 -5.73
C SER A 94 11.75 2.81 -4.29
N LEU A 95 11.52 3.75 -3.38
CA LEU A 95 11.83 3.61 -1.96
C LEU A 95 10.96 2.53 -1.31
N ARG A 96 9.67 2.46 -1.67
CA ARG A 96 8.80 1.35 -1.22
C ARG A 96 9.39 0.00 -1.63
N ARG A 97 9.80 -0.16 -2.90
CA ARG A 97 10.42 -1.40 -3.40
C ARG A 97 11.70 -1.74 -2.64
N LEU A 98 12.56 -0.75 -2.39
CA LEU A 98 13.80 -0.91 -1.63
C LEU A 98 13.53 -1.46 -0.22
N ILE A 99 12.57 -0.88 0.51
CA ILE A 99 12.24 -1.34 1.87
C ILE A 99 11.66 -2.76 1.86
N TRP A 100 10.78 -3.07 0.90
CA TRP A 100 10.24 -4.42 0.74
C TRP A 100 11.33 -5.46 0.43
N GLN A 101 12.28 -5.12 -0.44
CA GLN A 101 13.40 -5.98 -0.78
C GLN A 101 14.36 -6.19 0.40
N LYS A 102 14.73 -5.11 1.11
CA LYS A 102 15.56 -5.19 2.33
C LYS A 102 14.93 -6.09 3.38
N ALA A 103 13.61 -5.99 3.56
CA ALA A 103 12.84 -6.81 4.49
C ALA A 103 12.64 -8.26 4.01
N ARG A 104 12.97 -8.61 2.75
CA ARG A 104 12.69 -9.92 2.14
C ARG A 104 11.23 -10.38 2.34
N ASN A 105 10.28 -9.44 2.29
CA ASN A 105 8.86 -9.68 2.61
C ASN A 105 8.62 -10.29 4.01
N ARG A 106 9.52 -10.05 4.97
CA ARG A 106 9.41 -10.51 6.35
C ARG A 106 9.62 -9.32 7.30
N ARG A 107 8.79 -9.26 8.34
CA ARG A 107 8.91 -8.23 9.37
C ARG A 107 10.04 -8.59 10.35
N GLU A 108 10.58 -7.57 11.02
CA GLU A 108 11.66 -7.72 12.01
C GLU A 108 11.25 -8.48 13.30
N ASN A 109 10.00 -8.33 13.79
CA ASN A 109 9.70 -8.69 15.20
C ASN A 109 8.72 -9.86 15.43
N CYS A 110 7.95 -10.30 14.45
CA CYS A 110 6.95 -11.36 14.70
C CYS A 110 6.73 -12.32 13.52
N HIS A 111 7.60 -12.27 12.52
CA HIS A 111 7.65 -13.19 11.38
C HIS A 111 6.40 -13.26 10.48
N SER A 112 5.32 -12.54 10.79
CA SER A 112 4.13 -12.48 9.95
C SER A 112 4.46 -11.97 8.54
N ARG A 113 3.95 -12.68 7.53
CA ARG A 113 4.00 -12.32 6.10
C ARG A 113 2.72 -11.63 5.62
N HIS A 114 1.73 -11.46 6.50
CA HIS A 114 0.38 -11.01 6.13
C HIS A 114 0.15 -9.54 6.45
N ALA A 115 -0.54 -8.82 5.55
CA ALA A 115 -0.92 -7.42 5.75
C ALA A 115 0.29 -6.51 6.11
N LEU A 116 1.38 -6.63 5.34
CA LEU A 116 2.61 -5.85 5.52
C LEU A 116 2.42 -4.40 5.08
N GLU A 117 2.89 -3.48 5.91
CA GLU A 117 2.79 -2.03 5.78
C GLU A 117 4.17 -1.41 6.02
N ILE A 118 4.47 -0.31 5.33
CA ILE A 118 5.67 0.47 5.58
C ILE A 118 5.37 1.42 6.73
N ASP A 119 6.18 1.33 7.77
CA ASP A 119 6.09 2.14 8.98
C ASP A 119 7.33 3.04 9.13
N HIS A 120 7.16 4.19 9.78
CA HIS A 120 8.27 5.07 10.14
C HIS A 120 8.74 4.76 11.57
N ARG A 121 10.03 4.45 11.76
CA ARG A 121 10.63 4.24 13.09
C ARG A 121 10.44 5.46 13.99
N ILE A 122 10.72 6.64 13.45
CA ILE A 122 10.34 7.93 14.00
C ILE A 122 9.11 8.38 13.22
N HIS A 123 7.96 8.46 13.89
CA HIS A 123 6.70 8.89 13.27
C HIS A 123 6.85 10.27 12.61
N ARG A 124 6.18 10.48 11.48
CA ARG A 124 6.19 11.79 10.80
C ARG A 124 5.71 12.94 11.69
N ALA A 125 4.74 12.67 12.57
CA ALA A 125 4.26 13.64 13.55
C ALA A 125 5.34 14.11 14.55
N HIS A 126 6.42 13.35 14.69
CA HIS A 126 7.58 13.66 15.54
C HIS A 126 8.83 14.01 14.71
N GLY A 127 8.66 14.44 13.44
CA GLY A 127 9.78 14.85 12.58
C GLY A 127 10.42 13.73 11.75
N GLY A 128 9.80 12.55 11.69
CA GLY A 128 10.28 11.43 10.88
C GLY A 128 10.38 11.73 9.39
N THR A 129 11.51 11.36 8.79
CA THR A 129 11.78 11.53 7.35
C THR A 129 11.49 10.26 6.55
N ASN A 130 11.40 10.37 5.22
CA ASN A 130 11.29 9.22 4.30
C ASN A 130 12.69 8.69 3.92
N THR A 131 13.61 8.57 4.86
CA THR A 131 14.91 7.93 4.60
C THR A 131 14.78 6.41 4.72
N PRO A 132 15.55 5.62 3.95
CA PRO A 132 15.51 4.16 4.07
C PRO A 132 15.78 3.65 5.49
N GLU A 133 16.53 4.41 6.29
CA GLU A 133 16.92 4.09 7.66
C GLU A 133 15.75 4.32 8.64
N ASN A 134 14.91 5.32 8.36
CA ASN A 134 13.73 5.62 9.16
C ASN A 134 12.51 4.79 8.75
N LEU A 135 12.56 4.06 7.63
CA LEU A 135 11.46 3.21 7.17
C LEU A 135 11.71 1.74 7.52
N ARG A 136 10.66 1.03 7.89
CA ARG A 136 10.67 -0.42 8.17
C ARG A 136 9.41 -1.09 7.66
N LEU A 137 9.43 -2.42 7.54
CA LEU A 137 8.27 -3.21 7.15
C LEU A 137 7.67 -3.89 8.38
N LEU A 138 6.42 -3.56 8.71
CA LEU A 138 5.65 -4.18 9.78
C LEU A 138 4.32 -4.69 9.23
N CYS A 139 3.84 -5.84 9.66
CA CYS A 139 2.42 -6.16 9.51
C CYS A 139 1.52 -5.13 10.24
N ARG A 140 0.26 -5.02 9.80
CA ARG A 140 -0.75 -4.12 10.33
C ARG A 140 -0.87 -4.13 11.87
N SER A 141 -0.86 -5.32 12.50
CA SER A 141 -1.01 -5.43 13.96
C SER A 141 0.15 -4.83 14.75
N CYS A 142 1.43 -5.12 14.42
CA CYS A 142 2.54 -4.42 15.06
C CYS A 142 2.63 -2.95 14.64
N ASN A 143 2.20 -2.59 13.43
CA ASN A 143 2.18 -1.19 13.02
C ASN A 143 1.23 -0.39 13.94
N GLN A 144 0.01 -0.89 14.15
CA GLN A 144 -0.96 -0.32 15.09
C GLN A 144 -0.40 -0.28 16.53
N ARG A 145 0.20 -1.37 17.03
CA ARG A 145 0.81 -1.39 18.38
C ARG A 145 1.93 -0.36 18.52
N ALA A 146 2.82 -0.24 17.54
CA ALA A 146 3.89 0.74 17.55
C ALA A 146 3.34 2.17 17.52
N ALA A 147 2.30 2.41 16.73
CA ALA A 147 1.62 3.70 16.68
C ALA A 147 0.94 4.05 18.02
N ILE A 148 0.25 3.10 18.66
CA ILE A 148 -0.36 3.30 19.99
C ILE A 148 0.70 3.65 21.03
N GLN A 149 1.83 2.93 21.03
CA GLN A 149 2.92 3.17 21.97
C GLN A 149 3.53 4.58 21.83
N THR A 150 3.71 5.08 20.60
CA THR A 150 4.39 6.36 20.39
C THR A 150 3.46 7.56 20.30
N LEU A 151 2.28 7.41 19.69
CA LEU A 151 1.33 8.52 19.45
C LEU A 151 0.17 8.54 20.45
N GLY A 152 -0.03 7.45 21.19
CA GLY A 152 -1.10 7.28 22.17
C GLY A 152 -2.41 6.76 21.53
N LEU A 153 -3.18 6.03 22.33
CA LEU A 153 -4.42 5.39 21.89
C LEU A 153 -5.44 6.38 21.31
N LYS A 154 -5.62 7.56 21.95
CA LYS A 154 -6.57 8.58 21.50
C LYS A 154 -6.33 9.05 20.06
N LYS A 155 -5.07 9.09 19.60
CA LYS A 155 -4.73 9.48 18.23
C LYS A 155 -4.94 8.34 17.23
N ILE A 156 -4.82 7.09 17.69
CA ILE A 156 -4.86 5.91 16.82
C ILE A 156 -6.24 5.26 16.77
N GLU A 157 -7.07 5.44 17.78
CA GLU A 157 -8.43 4.90 17.89
C GLU A 157 -9.30 5.08 16.62
N PRO A 158 -9.28 6.23 15.91
CA PRO A 158 -10.00 6.38 14.64
C PRO A 158 -9.47 5.51 13.49
N HIS A 159 -8.23 5.02 13.61
CA HIS A 159 -7.50 4.26 12.60
C HIS A 159 -7.34 2.77 12.96
N LEU A 160 -7.84 2.36 14.14
CA LEU A 160 -7.95 0.95 14.49
C LEU A 160 -9.09 0.32 13.70
N ASP A 161 -8.88 -0.92 13.27
CA ASP A 161 -9.96 -1.69 12.68
C ASP A 161 -11.03 -1.93 13.74
N ARG A 162 -12.16 -1.25 13.60
CA ARG A 162 -13.41 -1.63 14.28
C ARG A 162 -13.96 -2.88 13.60
N LYS A 163 -13.23 -4.00 13.69
CA LYS A 163 -13.79 -5.33 13.40
C LYS A 163 -14.39 -5.84 14.69
N ASN A 164 -15.68 -5.56 14.87
CA ASN A 164 -16.57 -6.48 15.58
C ASN A 164 -17.08 -7.48 14.54
#